data_AF-A0A9E2LLY8-F1
#
_entry.id   AF-A0A9E2LLY8-F1
#
_cell.length_a   1.000
_cell.length_b   1.000
_cell.length_c   1.000
_cell.angle_alpha   90.00
_cell.angle_beta   90.00
_cell.angle_gamma   90.00
#
_symmetry.space_group_name_H-M   'P 1'
#
loop_
_entity.id
_entity.type
_entity.pdbx_description
1 polymer ?
#
loop_
_entity_poly.entity_id
_entity_poly.type
_entity_poly.pdbx_seq_one_letter_code
_entity_poly.pdbx_strand_id
1 'polypeptide(L)'
;MSVSSNLLNLVKSSLMISESESFADTELSALIESALTLVKSTGVSDTHLLDHDVQSLVLIYVKTFFGFKGDGSVKELPQAFYFLLKQVSISKGT
;
A
#
# COMPACT_ATOMS: atom_id res chain seq x y z
N MET A 1 -12.25 14.22 1.65
CA MET A 1 -11.05 13.55 2.19
C MET A 1 -10.28 12.97 1.02
N SER A 2 -8.97 13.21 0.92
CA SER A 2 -8.17 12.64 -0.17
C SER A 2 -8.02 11.12 0.01
N VAL A 3 -7.90 10.37 -1.09
CA VAL A 3 -7.65 8.91 -1.07
C VAL A 3 -6.50 8.55 -0.12
N SER A 4 -5.43 9.36 -0.14
CA SER A 4 -4.25 9.20 0.70
C SER A 4 -4.56 9.31 2.20
N SER A 5 -5.47 10.19 2.63
CA SER A 5 -5.78 10.36 4.06
C SER A 5 -6.57 9.17 4.63
N ASN A 6 -7.41 8.54 3.81
CA ASN A 6 -8.15 7.34 4.22
C ASN A 6 -7.21 6.13 4.36
N LEU A 7 -6.33 5.92 3.37
CA LEU A 7 -5.33 4.85 3.39
C LEU A 7 -4.30 5.02 4.51
N LEU A 8 -3.93 6.26 4.85
CA LEU A 8 -3.00 6.54 5.94
C LEU A 8 -3.54 6.02 7.28
N ASN A 9 -4.81 6.30 7.61
CA ASN A 9 -5.42 5.82 8.86
C ASN A 9 -5.51 4.30 8.91
N LEU A 10 -5.89 3.67 7.78
CA LEU A 10 -5.92 2.21 7.65
C LEU A 10 -4.53 1.60 7.90
N VAL A 11 -3.49 2.17 7.28
CA VAL A 11 -2.11 1.73 7.42
C VAL A 11 -1.62 1.89 8.86
N LYS A 12 -1.84 3.06 9.48
CA LYS A 12 -1.49 3.31 10.90
C LYS A 12 -2.13 2.27 11.82
N SER A 13 -3.43 2.06 11.68
CA SER A 13 -4.17 1.04 12.43
C SER A 13 -3.55 -0.37 12.25
N SER A 14 -3.18 -0.72 11.02
CA SER A 14 -2.56 -2.03 10.73
C SER A 14 -1.17 -2.23 11.33
N LEU A 15 -0.47 -1.12 11.64
CA LEU A 15 0.86 -1.06 12.24
C LEU A 15 0.81 -0.80 13.75
N MET A 16 -0.39 -0.73 14.34
CA MET A 16 -0.60 -0.38 15.75
C MET A 16 -0.05 1.01 16.12
N ILE A 17 -0.06 1.95 15.16
CA ILE A 17 0.29 3.36 15.37
C ILE A 17 -1.00 4.13 15.64
N SER A 18 -1.02 4.99 16.66
CA SER A 18 -2.20 5.81 16.96
C SER A 18 -2.44 6.84 15.85
N GLU A 19 -3.70 7.15 15.54
CA GLU A 19 -4.04 8.19 14.57
C GLU A 19 -3.47 9.57 14.94
N SER A 20 -3.29 9.83 16.25
CA SER A 20 -2.71 11.06 16.79
C SER A 20 -1.19 11.18 16.59
N GLU A 21 -0.50 10.07 16.34
CA GLU A 21 0.95 10.04 16.17
C GLU A 21 1.31 10.36 14.73
N SER A 22 2.17 11.37 14.52
CA SER A 22 2.54 11.85 13.18
C SER A 22 3.99 11.55 12.77
N PHE A 23 4.77 10.90 13.64
CA PHE A 23 6.21 10.70 13.43
C PHE A 23 6.54 9.90 12.16
N ALA A 24 5.65 9.01 11.72
CA ALA A 24 5.82 8.15 10.56
C ALA A 24 5.04 8.62 9.32
N ASP A 25 4.27 9.70 9.41
CA ASP A 25 3.27 10.04 8.39
C ASP A 25 3.88 10.31 7.03
N THR A 26 5.05 10.97 7.01
CA THR A 26 5.78 11.25 5.77
C THR A 26 6.23 9.97 5.08
N GLU A 27 6.81 9.03 5.84
CA GLU A 27 7.28 7.74 5.31
C GLU A 27 6.10 6.88 4.84
N LEU A 28 5.05 6.76 5.66
CA LEU A 28 3.86 5.99 5.33
C LEU A 28 3.17 6.54 4.09
N SER A 29 3.05 7.86 3.97
CA SER A 29 2.46 8.49 2.79
C SER A 29 3.27 8.20 1.52
N ALA A 30 4.60 8.27 1.59
CA ALA A 30 5.46 7.93 0.45
C ALA A 30 5.33 6.46 0.03
N LEU A 31 5.24 5.54 0.99
CA LEU A 31 5.03 4.11 0.71
C LEU A 31 3.64 3.84 0.12
N ILE A 32 2.59 4.50 0.63
CA ILE A 32 1.23 4.41 0.09
C ILE A 32 1.20 4.90 -1.36
N GLU A 33 1.80 6.06 -1.64
CA GLU A 33 1.86 6.62 -2.99
C GLU A 33 2.63 5.70 -3.95
N SER A 34 3.72 5.10 -3.48
CA SER A 34 4.50 4.12 -4.26
C SER A 34 3.68 2.87 -4.58
N ALA A 35 2.93 2.35 -3.59
CA ALA A 35 2.04 1.20 -3.78
C ALA A 35 0.91 1.51 -4.78
N LEU A 36 0.27 2.68 -4.65
CA LEU A 36 -0.79 3.10 -5.58
C LEU A 36 -0.24 3.31 -6.99
N THR A 37 0.95 3.88 -7.13
CA THR A 37 1.62 4.07 -8.43
C THR A 37 1.87 2.72 -9.11
N LEU A 38 2.32 1.73 -8.35
CA LEU A 38 2.48 0.36 -8.84
C LEU A 38 1.15 -0.24 -9.31
N VAL A 39 0.07 -0.10 -8.53
CA VAL A 39 -1.26 -0.58 -8.92
C VAL A 39 -1.78 0.12 -10.19
N LYS A 40 -1.63 1.44 -10.29
CA LYS A 40 -2.00 2.20 -11.48
C LYS A 40 -1.22 1.77 -12.72
N SER A 41 0.05 1.41 -12.56
CA SER A 41 0.90 0.95 -13.67
C SER A 41 0.39 -0.34 -14.33
N THR A 42 -0.49 -1.10 -13.66
CA THR A 42 -1.13 -2.30 -14.22
C THR A 42 -2.45 -2.01 -14.94
N GLY A 43 -2.79 -0.73 -15.18
CA GLY A 43 -4.00 -0.32 -15.90
C GLY A 43 -5.25 -0.15 -15.03
N VAL A 44 -5.12 -0.21 -13.71
CA VAL A 44 -6.24 -0.02 -12.78
C VAL A 44 -6.63 1.46 -12.72
N SER A 45 -7.91 1.76 -12.94
CA SER A 45 -8.46 3.12 -12.90
C SER A 45 -8.44 3.72 -11.49
N ASP A 46 -8.30 5.05 -11.43
CA ASP A 46 -8.32 5.84 -10.19
C ASP A 46 -9.62 5.66 -9.37
N THR A 47 -10.71 5.28 -10.02
CA THR A 47 -12.00 4.98 -9.37
C THR A 47 -11.94 3.77 -8.44
N HIS A 48 -11.00 2.85 -8.63
CA HIS A 48 -10.88 1.60 -7.89
C HIS A 48 -9.82 1.61 -6.79
N LEU A 49 -9.11 2.74 -6.58
CA LEU A 49 -7.97 2.80 -5.65
C LEU A 49 -8.37 2.63 -4.17
N LEU A 50 -9.65 2.82 -3.86
CA LEU A 50 -10.21 2.64 -2.52
C LEU A 50 -10.87 1.28 -2.32
N ASP A 51 -10.90 0.42 -3.34
CA ASP A 51 -11.50 -0.92 -3.22
C ASP A 51 -10.69 -1.78 -2.24
N HIS A 52 -11.37 -2.67 -1.51
CA HIS A 52 -10.74 -3.51 -0.48
C HIS A 52 -9.55 -4.34 -0.98
N ASP A 53 -9.60 -4.79 -2.23
CA ASP A 53 -8.49 -5.55 -2.83
C ASP A 53 -7.25 -4.68 -3.04
N VAL A 54 -7.43 -3.40 -3.42
CA VAL A 54 -6.34 -2.44 -3.58
C VAL A 54 -5.80 -2.01 -2.22
N GLN A 55 -6.68 -1.78 -1.23
CA GLN A 55 -6.27 -1.51 0.14
C GLN A 55 -5.39 -2.64 0.70
N SER A 56 -5.74 -3.90 0.42
CA SER A 56 -4.95 -5.07 0.81
C SER A 56 -3.55 -5.06 0.18
N LEU A 57 -3.45 -4.70 -1.10
CA LEU A 57 -2.15 -4.54 -1.77
C LEU A 57 -1.32 -3.43 -1.12
N VAL A 58 -1.93 -2.27 -0.83
CA VAL A 58 -1.26 -1.16 -0.13
C VAL A 58 -0.75 -1.61 1.24
N LEU A 59 -1.56 -2.32 2.02
CA LEU A 59 -1.16 -2.84 3.33
C LEU A 59 0.02 -3.81 3.24
N ILE A 60 0.00 -4.75 2.29
CA ILE A 60 1.10 -5.70 2.09
C ILE A 60 2.38 -4.95 1.70
N TYR A 61 2.27 -4.00 0.76
CA TYR A 61 3.41 -3.22 0.29
C TYR A 61 4.04 -2.41 1.42
N VAL A 62 3.22 -1.62 2.12
CA VAL A 62 3.69 -0.78 3.23
C VAL A 62 4.27 -1.63 4.34
N LYS A 63 3.60 -2.70 4.78
CA LYS A 63 4.14 -3.58 5.84
C LYS A 63 5.44 -4.27 5.44
N THR A 64 5.60 -4.57 4.16
CA THR A 64 6.86 -5.09 3.64
C THR A 64 7.93 -4.02 3.84
N PHE A 65 7.78 -2.83 3.27
CA PHE A 65 8.85 -1.85 3.21
C PHE A 65 9.02 -0.96 4.44
N PHE A 66 8.03 -0.86 5.31
CA PHE A 66 8.10 -0.04 6.51
C PHE A 66 9.15 -0.61 7.48
N GLY A 67 10.11 0.24 7.88
CA GLY A 67 11.28 -0.14 8.67
C GLY A 67 12.35 -0.90 7.86
N PHE A 68 13.55 -0.99 8.42
CA PHE A 68 14.72 -1.61 7.77
C PHE A 68 14.88 -3.07 8.18
N LYS A 69 15.46 -3.90 7.31
CA LYS A 69 16.07 -5.15 7.78
C LYS A 69 17.39 -4.81 8.48
N GLY A 70 17.64 -5.42 9.63
CA GLY A 70 18.88 -5.20 10.39
C GLY A 70 20.16 -5.67 9.67
N ASP A 71 20.01 -6.43 8.57
CA ASP A 71 21.10 -6.95 7.75
C ASP A 71 21.42 -6.10 6.51
N GLY A 72 20.71 -4.97 6.31
CA GLY A 72 20.90 -4.09 5.15
C GLY A 72 20.43 -4.65 3.80
N SER A 73 19.79 -5.83 3.78
CA SER A 73 19.25 -6.41 2.55
C SER A 73 17.92 -5.78 2.17
N VAL A 74 17.60 -5.84 0.87
CA VAL A 74 16.31 -5.37 0.35
C VAL A 74 15.19 -6.32 0.81
N LYS A 75 14.03 -5.77 1.16
CA LYS A 75 12.83 -6.55 1.45
C LYS A 75 12.13 -6.88 0.14
N GLU A 76 11.81 -8.16 -0.05
CA GLU A 76 11.07 -8.61 -1.23
C GLU A 76 9.58 -8.66 -0.92
N LEU A 77 8.76 -8.33 -1.91
CA LEU A 77 7.31 -8.49 -1.81
C LEU A 77 6.95 -9.98 -1.80
N PRO A 78 6.01 -10.43 -0.96
CA PRO A 78 5.61 -11.82 -0.91
C PRO A 78 4.95 -12.24 -2.24
N GLN A 79 5.11 -13.50 -2.65
CA GLN A 79 4.52 -14.02 -3.90
C GLN A 79 3.00 -13.77 -4.00
N ALA A 80 2.29 -13.84 -2.86
CA ALA A 80 0.86 -13.53 -2.78
C ALA A 80 0.51 -12.12 -3.25
N PHE A 81 1.40 -11.14 -3.06
CA PHE A 81 1.21 -9.77 -3.55
C PHE A 81 1.05 -9.75 -5.07
N TYR A 82 1.96 -10.41 -5.80
CA TYR A 82 1.92 -10.44 -7.26
C TYR A 82 0.69 -11.18 -7.79
N PHE A 83 0.26 -12.23 -7.10
CA PHE A 83 -0.97 -12.93 -7.45
C PHE A 83 -2.19 -12.00 -7.32
N LEU A 84 -2.33 -11.30 -6.18
CA LEU A 84 -3.41 -10.36 -5.95
C LEU A 84 -3.37 -9.18 -6.93
N LEU A 85 -2.18 -8.63 -7.21
CA LEU A 85 -2.00 -7.55 -8.17
C LEU A 85 -2.51 -7.97 -9.56
N LYS A 86 -2.20 -9.20 -9.99
CA LYS A 86 -2.69 -9.75 -11.25
C LYS A 86 -4.21 -9.93 -11.24
N GLN A 87 -4.82 -10.38 -10.13
CA GLN A 87 -6.27 -10.49 -10.02
C GLN A 87 -6.95 -9.12 -10.11
N VAL A 88 -6.39 -8.12 -9.43
CA VAL A 88 -6.90 -6.74 -9.49
C VAL A 88 -6.75 -6.16 -10.89
N SER A 89 -5.61 -6.36 -11.56
CA SER A 89 -5.40 -5.86 -12.92
C SER A 89 -6.36 -6.51 -13.93
N ILE A 90 -6.72 -7.79 -13.76
CA ILE A 90 -7.67 -8.47 -14.65
C ILE A 90 -9.11 -8.02 -14.37
N SER A 91 -9.47 -7.81 -13.10
CA SER A 91 -10.84 -7.49 -12.71
C SER A 91 -11.20 -6.00 -12.83
N LYS A 92 -10.22 -5.12 -12.67
CA LYS A 92 -10.39 -3.65 -12.59
C LYS A 92 -9.47 -2.87 -13.54
N GLY A 93 -8.68 -3.58 -14.34
CA GLY A 93 -7.91 -2.99 -15.43
C GLY A 93 -8.80 -2.79 -16.65
N THR A 94 -8.59 -1.67 -17.33
CA THR A 94 -9.24 -1.32 -18.61
C THR A 94 -8.38 -1.73 -19.79
#